data_AF-A0A957F058-F1
#
_entry.id   AF-A0A957F058-F1
#
_cell.length_a   1.000
_cell.length_b   1.000
_cell.length_c   1.000
_cell.angle_alpha   90.00
_cell.angle_beta   90.00
_cell.angle_gamma   90.00
#
_symmetry.space_group_name_H-M   'P 1'
#
loop_
_entity.id
_entity.type
_entity.pdbx_description
1 polymer ?
#
loop_
_entity_poly.entity_id
_entity_poly.type
_entity_poly.pdbx_seq_one_letter_code
_entity_poly.pdbx_strand_id
1 'polypeptide(L)'
;ELFHHNALILLTNGIDSRFGSLTSPYTYFQEWKRLQEEAVGRVDWETMLRGMCAKDNFLDIFENFILFDDSKGETRKIIARNHQYLGVNRAVESAKNRQVQAGKLGVFWHTQGSGKSYSMAFFTRKIHRKLPGNFTFLILTDREDLDTQIYKTFVGTGVVDEKDQCRATSGVNLKELLQQSQRYAFSLIQKFNLDERQPYTSRSEIIVISDEAHRT
;
A
#
# COMPACT_ATOMS: atom_id res chain seq x y z
N GLU A 1 -11.31 10.33 -27.06
CA GLU A 1 -11.21 8.94 -26.57
C GLU A 1 -9.79 8.48 -26.29
N LEU A 2 -8.81 8.62 -27.21
CA LEU A 2 -7.43 8.15 -26.99
C LEU A 2 -6.74 8.64 -25.70
N PHE A 3 -7.06 9.87 -25.25
CA PHE A 3 -6.48 10.48 -24.05
C PHE A 3 -7.17 10.08 -22.73
N HIS A 4 -8.29 9.36 -22.77
CA HIS A 4 -8.99 8.92 -21.55
C HIS A 4 -8.16 7.92 -20.74
N HIS A 5 -7.30 7.15 -21.41
CA HIS A 5 -6.43 6.15 -20.80
C HIS A 5 -5.06 6.70 -20.39
N ASN A 6 -4.94 8.01 -20.19
CA ASN A 6 -3.69 8.62 -19.71
C ASN A 6 -3.26 7.98 -18.38
N ALA A 7 -2.04 7.42 -18.34
CA ALA A 7 -1.47 6.81 -17.13
C ALA A 7 -1.00 7.87 -16.12
N LEU A 8 -0.18 8.80 -16.58
CA LEU A 8 0.40 9.87 -15.77
C LEU A 8 0.75 11.06 -16.67
N ILE A 9 0.94 12.23 -16.05
CA ILE A 9 1.36 13.47 -16.70
C ILE A 9 2.75 13.81 -16.16
N LEU A 10 3.70 14.07 -17.06
CA LEU A 10 5.02 14.62 -16.73
C LEU A 10 5.08 16.06 -17.25
N LEU A 11 5.53 16.97 -16.39
CA LEU A 11 5.76 18.38 -16.71
C LEU A 11 7.24 18.66 -16.48
N THR A 12 7.93 19.19 -17.49
CA THR A 12 9.34 19.54 -17.38
C THR A 12 9.63 20.82 -18.18
N ASN A 13 10.50 21.66 -17.64
CA ASN A 13 11.08 22.81 -18.34
C ASN A 13 12.61 22.67 -18.49
N GLY A 14 13.17 21.47 -18.24
CA GLY A 14 14.60 21.20 -18.23
C GLY A 14 15.34 21.55 -16.93
N ILE A 15 14.71 22.30 -16.02
CA ILE A 15 15.25 22.64 -14.69
C ILE A 15 14.41 21.95 -13.63
N ASP A 16 13.11 22.22 -13.63
CA ASP A 16 12.11 21.63 -12.77
C ASP A 16 11.38 20.51 -13.49
N SER A 17 10.99 19.50 -12.72
CA SER A 17 10.30 18.34 -13.24
C SER A 17 9.32 17.80 -12.21
N ARG A 18 8.06 17.67 -12.62
CA ARG A 18 6.99 17.18 -11.76
C ARG A 18 6.11 16.18 -12.49
N PHE A 19 5.51 15.30 -11.73
CA PHE A 19 4.53 14.35 -12.24
C PHE A 19 3.23 14.41 -11.42
N GLY A 20 2.13 14.06 -12.07
CA GLY A 20 0.82 14.04 -11.45
C GLY A 20 -0.17 13.23 -12.27
N SER A 21 -1.42 13.20 -11.80
CA SER A 21 -2.53 12.55 -12.48
C SER A 21 -3.43 13.59 -13.15
N LEU A 22 -4.19 13.16 -14.16
CA LEU A 22 -5.15 13.99 -14.86
C LEU A 22 -6.19 14.65 -13.93
N THR A 23 -6.57 13.97 -12.84
CA THR A 23 -7.57 14.47 -11.88
C THR A 23 -6.96 15.33 -10.77
N SER A 24 -5.64 15.48 -10.73
CA SER A 24 -4.96 16.19 -9.64
C SER A 24 -4.69 17.66 -10.01
N PRO A 25 -4.98 18.63 -9.13
CA PRO A 25 -4.52 19.99 -9.35
C PRO A 25 -2.99 20.07 -9.21
N TYR A 26 -2.39 21.09 -9.83
CA TYR A 26 -0.94 21.26 -9.90
C TYR A 26 -0.24 21.23 -8.53
N THR A 27 -0.91 21.65 -7.46
CA THR A 27 -0.37 21.61 -6.08
C THR A 27 -0.04 20.20 -5.59
N TYR A 28 -0.67 19.17 -6.18
CA TYR A 28 -0.38 17.77 -5.87
C TYR A 28 0.66 17.14 -6.80
N PHE A 29 1.12 17.85 -7.84
CA PHE A 29 2.21 17.37 -8.68
C PHE A 29 3.51 17.30 -7.87
N GLN A 30 4.17 16.15 -7.91
CA GLN A 30 5.33 15.83 -7.09
C GLN A 30 6.59 15.70 -7.92
N GLU A 31 7.73 15.83 -7.26
CA GLU A 31 9.05 15.55 -7.83
C GLU A 31 9.39 14.06 -7.66
N TRP A 32 10.13 13.50 -8.62
CA TRP A 32 10.72 12.16 -8.50
C TRP A 32 12.19 12.28 -8.14
N LYS A 33 12.52 12.03 -6.86
CA LYS A 33 13.81 12.47 -6.28
C LYS A 33 14.90 11.41 -6.30
N ARG A 34 14.56 10.13 -6.37
CA ARG A 34 15.51 9.03 -6.17
C ARG A 34 15.21 7.87 -7.12
N LEU A 35 16.28 7.23 -7.60
CA LEU A 35 16.18 5.98 -8.38
C LEU A 35 16.21 4.74 -7.47
N GLN A 36 16.82 4.87 -6.29
CA GLN A 36 16.93 3.84 -5.26
C GLN A 36 16.85 4.52 -3.89
N GLU A 37 16.42 3.80 -2.85
CA GLU A 37 16.12 4.42 -1.55
C GLU A 37 17.35 5.10 -0.90
N GLU A 38 18.53 4.48 -1.02
CA GLU A 38 19.80 5.00 -0.48
C GLU A 38 20.39 6.12 -1.33
N ALA A 39 19.86 6.36 -2.53
CA ALA A 39 20.40 7.39 -3.40
C ALA A 39 20.18 8.78 -2.78
N VAL A 40 21.19 9.64 -2.92
CA VAL A 40 21.04 11.06 -2.61
C VAL A 40 19.95 11.64 -3.50
N GLY A 41 18.99 12.35 -2.90
CA GLY A 41 17.88 12.95 -3.64
C GLY A 41 18.40 13.99 -4.65
N ARG A 42 17.98 13.85 -5.91
CA ARG A 42 18.23 14.82 -6.98
C ARG A 42 16.91 15.21 -7.61
N VAL A 43 16.69 16.52 -7.72
CA VAL A 43 15.49 17.08 -8.36
C VAL A 43 15.92 17.57 -9.73
N ASP A 44 16.14 16.63 -10.65
CA ASP A 44 16.45 16.92 -12.04
C ASP A 44 15.56 16.08 -12.97
N TRP A 45 15.37 16.56 -14.19
CA TRP A 45 14.51 15.93 -15.18
C TRP A 45 15.00 14.54 -15.58
N GLU A 46 16.32 14.33 -15.59
CA GLU A 46 16.93 13.05 -15.95
C GLU A 46 16.58 11.96 -14.94
N THR A 47 16.63 12.28 -13.64
CA THR A 47 16.24 11.40 -12.54
C THR A 47 14.76 11.03 -12.63
N MET A 48 13.89 11.98 -12.98
CA MET A 48 12.47 11.69 -13.18
C MET A 48 12.23 10.78 -14.38
N LEU A 49 12.84 11.07 -15.54
CA LEU A 49 12.68 10.23 -16.74
C LEU A 49 13.25 8.82 -16.54
N ARG A 50 14.45 8.69 -15.97
CA ARG A 50 15.02 7.36 -15.66
C ARG A 50 14.16 6.62 -14.62
N GLY A 51 13.64 7.33 -13.63
CA GLY A 51 12.83 6.78 -12.57
C GLY A 51 11.47 6.28 -13.04
N MET A 52 10.79 7.02 -13.92
CA MET A 52 9.41 6.76 -14.30
C MET A 52 9.22 6.20 -15.72
N CYS A 53 10.12 6.51 -16.66
CA CYS A 53 9.98 6.17 -18.08
C CYS A 53 10.88 5.02 -18.53
N ALA A 54 11.82 4.56 -17.70
CA ALA A 54 12.48 3.27 -17.97
C ALA A 54 11.39 2.19 -18.11
N LYS A 55 11.47 1.37 -19.17
CA LYS A 55 10.40 0.44 -19.57
C LYS A 55 9.83 -0.36 -18.39
N ASP A 56 10.69 -0.97 -17.59
CA ASP A 56 10.27 -1.82 -16.48
C ASP A 56 9.64 -1.02 -15.35
N ASN A 57 10.18 0.16 -15.03
CA ASN A 57 9.61 1.05 -14.03
C ASN A 57 8.25 1.59 -14.46
N PHE A 58 8.11 2.00 -15.72
CA PHE A 58 6.85 2.51 -16.25
C PHE A 58 5.75 1.44 -16.20
N LEU A 59 6.06 0.22 -16.63
CA LEU A 59 5.13 -0.90 -16.59
C LEU A 59 4.74 -1.25 -15.15
N ASP A 60 5.71 -1.24 -14.23
CA ASP A 60 5.43 -1.48 -12.82
C ASP A 60 4.54 -0.38 -12.22
N ILE A 61 4.82 0.89 -12.52
CA ILE A 61 4.01 2.02 -12.08
C ILE A 61 2.58 1.89 -12.62
N PHE A 62 2.44 1.65 -13.92
CA PHE A 62 1.16 1.53 -14.59
C PHE A 62 0.30 0.40 -14.03
N GLU A 63 0.91 -0.76 -13.81
CA GLU A 63 0.21 -1.96 -13.35
C GLU A 63 -0.12 -1.91 -11.86
N ASN A 64 0.82 -1.43 -11.03
CA ASN A 64 0.79 -1.64 -9.58
C ASN A 64 0.65 -0.36 -8.73
N PHE A 65 0.93 0.82 -9.29
CA PHE A 65 1.04 2.07 -8.52
C PHE A 65 0.08 3.18 -8.96
N ILE A 66 -1.03 2.78 -9.59
CA ILE A 66 -2.16 3.63 -9.89
C ILE A 66 -3.41 3.08 -9.19
N LEU A 67 -4.06 3.92 -8.39
CA LEU A 67 -5.34 3.66 -7.75
C LEU A 67 -6.35 4.73 -8.16
N PHE A 68 -7.64 4.39 -8.11
CA PHE A 68 -8.75 5.31 -8.24
C PHE A 68 -9.47 5.30 -6.91
N ASP A 69 -9.55 6.45 -6.24
CA ASP A 69 -10.10 6.57 -4.90
C ASP A 69 -11.40 7.39 -4.91
N ASP A 70 -12.50 6.74 -4.55
CA ASP A 70 -13.85 7.30 -4.48
C ASP A 70 -14.26 7.70 -3.04
N SER A 71 -13.37 7.52 -2.05
CA SER A 71 -13.71 7.71 -0.62
C SER A 71 -14.17 9.12 -0.24
N LYS A 72 -13.96 10.11 -1.11
CA LYS A 72 -14.34 11.52 -0.91
C LYS A 72 -15.45 12.00 -1.84
N GLY A 73 -16.20 11.10 -2.47
CA GLY A 73 -17.35 11.41 -3.33
C GLY A 73 -16.99 11.76 -4.78
N GLU A 74 -15.74 12.10 -5.07
CA GLU A 74 -15.21 12.28 -6.42
C GLU A 74 -14.07 11.30 -6.67
N THR A 75 -14.07 10.64 -7.83
CA THR A 75 -13.00 9.73 -8.23
C THR A 75 -11.69 10.47 -8.42
N ARG A 76 -10.72 10.16 -7.56
CA ARG A 76 -9.37 10.70 -7.64
C ARG A 76 -8.40 9.65 -8.11
N LYS A 77 -7.71 9.93 -9.21
CA LYS A 77 -6.61 9.10 -9.66
C LYS A 77 -5.37 9.38 -8.79
N ILE A 78 -4.96 8.38 -8.02
CA ILE A 78 -3.79 8.41 -7.14
C ILE A 78 -2.63 7.69 -7.82
N ILE A 79 -1.50 8.36 -7.92
CA ILE A 79 -0.23 7.80 -8.42
C ILE A 79 0.75 7.78 -7.24
N ALA A 80 1.47 6.68 -7.07
CA ALA A 80 2.43 6.56 -6.00
C ALA A 80 3.53 7.63 -6.08
N ARG A 81 3.88 8.19 -4.93
CA ARG A 81 5.03 9.07 -4.76
C ARG A 81 6.32 8.25 -4.81
N ASN A 82 7.44 8.93 -5.08
CA ASN A 82 8.75 8.28 -5.22
C ASN A 82 9.10 7.35 -4.04
N HIS A 83 8.93 7.79 -2.78
CA HIS A 83 9.19 6.95 -1.60
C HIS A 83 8.20 5.78 -1.45
N GLN A 84 6.95 5.95 -1.88
CA GLN A 84 5.95 4.87 -1.84
C GLN A 84 6.32 3.79 -2.86
N TYR A 85 6.70 4.17 -4.08
CA TYR A 85 7.16 3.24 -5.11
C TYR A 85 8.38 2.43 -4.65
N LEU A 86 9.42 3.13 -4.19
CA LEU A 86 10.66 2.49 -3.76
C LEU A 86 10.46 1.58 -2.53
N GLY A 87 9.77 2.08 -1.50
CA GLY A 87 9.55 1.32 -0.26
C GLY A 87 8.61 0.12 -0.45
N VAL A 88 7.55 0.25 -1.25
CA VAL A 88 6.67 -0.90 -1.55
C VAL A 88 7.41 -1.95 -2.35
N ASN A 89 8.24 -1.57 -3.32
CA ASN A 89 9.03 -2.53 -4.09
C ASN A 89 10.00 -3.31 -3.21
N ARG A 90 10.63 -2.65 -2.24
CA ARG A 90 11.45 -3.33 -1.22
C ARG A 90 10.65 -4.28 -0.35
N ALA A 91 9.48 -3.84 0.13
CA ALA A 91 8.61 -4.70 0.93
C ALA A 91 8.17 -5.95 0.15
N VAL A 92 7.89 -5.81 -1.16
CA VAL A 92 7.57 -6.96 -2.03
C VAL A 92 8.76 -7.90 -2.19
N GLU A 93 9.98 -7.37 -2.37
CA GLU A 93 11.19 -8.20 -2.40
C GLU A 93 11.45 -8.91 -1.07
N SER A 94 11.23 -8.26 0.08
CA SER A 94 11.26 -8.92 1.38
C SER A 94 10.20 -10.03 1.48
N ALA A 95 8.98 -9.80 0.99
CA ALA A 95 7.91 -10.80 1.00
C ALA A 95 8.22 -12.03 0.13
N LYS A 96 8.89 -11.83 -1.01
CA LYS A 96 9.43 -12.93 -1.83
C LYS A 96 10.45 -13.75 -1.05
N ASN A 97 11.35 -13.09 -0.33
CA ASN A 97 12.46 -13.70 0.40
C ASN A 97 12.13 -14.04 1.87
N ARG A 98 10.84 -14.02 2.26
CA ARG A 98 10.38 -14.16 3.65
C ARG A 98 10.89 -15.41 4.37
N GLN A 99 11.09 -16.52 3.65
CA GLN A 99 11.61 -17.77 4.23
C GLN A 99 13.05 -17.60 4.75
N VAL A 100 13.87 -16.84 4.04
CA VAL A 100 15.24 -16.52 4.43
C VAL A 100 15.27 -15.53 5.60
N GLN A 101 14.24 -14.67 5.70
CA GLN A 101 14.12 -13.63 6.72
C GLN A 101 13.33 -14.08 7.98
N ALA A 102 13.15 -15.39 8.18
CA ALA A 102 12.37 -15.96 9.28
C ALA A 102 10.96 -15.32 9.41
N GLY A 103 10.33 -14.99 8.26
CA GLY A 103 9.01 -14.38 8.17
C GLY A 103 8.96 -12.85 8.39
N LYS A 104 10.08 -12.18 8.68
CA LYS A 104 10.10 -10.75 8.97
C LYS A 104 10.34 -9.92 7.71
N LEU A 105 9.38 -9.07 7.33
CA LEU A 105 9.48 -8.25 6.10
C LEU A 105 10.21 -6.92 6.29
N GLY A 106 10.28 -6.41 7.53
CA GLY A 106 10.97 -5.18 7.89
C GLY A 106 10.03 -4.08 8.41
N VAL A 107 10.58 -2.86 8.51
CA VAL A 107 9.87 -1.66 8.95
C VAL A 107 9.85 -0.67 7.79
N PHE A 108 8.67 -0.15 7.46
CA PHE A 108 8.51 0.93 6.48
C PHE A 108 8.22 2.23 7.23
N TRP A 109 9.19 3.14 7.25
CA TRP A 109 9.06 4.43 7.90
C TRP A 109 8.40 5.47 6.98
N HIS A 110 7.38 6.14 7.50
CA HIS A 110 6.67 7.21 6.81
C HIS A 110 6.48 8.40 7.73
N THR A 111 6.48 9.60 7.18
CA THR A 111 6.00 10.80 7.88
C THR A 111 4.46 10.84 7.90
N GLN A 112 3.88 11.54 8.87
CA GLN A 112 2.43 11.74 8.92
C GLN A 112 1.93 12.47 7.66
N GLY A 113 0.79 12.04 7.11
CA GLY A 113 0.22 12.62 5.88
C GLY A 113 0.95 12.25 4.58
N SER A 114 1.96 11.37 4.63
CA SER A 114 2.68 10.91 3.42
C SER A 114 1.89 9.93 2.54
N GLY A 115 0.75 9.41 3.03
CA GLY A 115 -0.07 8.42 2.33
C GLY A 115 0.32 6.98 2.67
N LYS A 116 0.49 6.66 3.97
CA LYS A 116 0.78 5.31 4.45
C LYS A 116 -0.26 4.28 3.97
N SER A 117 -1.54 4.59 4.13
CA SER A 117 -2.65 3.70 3.74
C SER A 117 -2.60 3.35 2.24
N TYR A 118 -2.28 4.31 1.36
CA TYR A 118 -2.06 4.00 -0.06
C TYR A 118 -0.84 3.11 -0.28
N SER A 119 0.23 3.27 0.49
CA SER A 119 1.40 2.37 0.40
C SER A 119 1.01 0.93 0.75
N MET A 120 0.16 0.74 1.77
CA MET A 120 -0.40 -0.57 2.10
C MET A 120 -1.26 -1.12 0.97
N ALA A 121 -2.15 -0.30 0.39
CA ALA A 121 -2.97 -0.69 -0.76
C ALA A 121 -2.11 -1.12 -1.97
N PHE A 122 -1.09 -0.33 -2.33
CA PHE A 122 -0.14 -0.69 -3.38
C PHE A 122 0.59 -2.00 -3.08
N PHE A 123 1.09 -2.16 -1.86
CA PHE A 123 1.80 -3.36 -1.44
C PHE A 123 0.93 -4.62 -1.54
N THR A 124 -0.23 -4.61 -0.90
CA THR A 124 -1.13 -5.78 -0.87
C THR A 124 -1.61 -6.17 -2.27
N ARG A 125 -2.00 -5.19 -3.09
CA ARG A 125 -2.42 -5.42 -4.48
C ARG A 125 -1.27 -5.98 -5.33
N LYS A 126 -0.06 -5.45 -5.16
CA LYS A 126 1.12 -5.92 -5.91
C LYS A 126 1.50 -7.34 -5.51
N ILE A 127 1.44 -7.70 -4.22
CA ILE A 127 1.67 -9.08 -3.77
C ILE A 127 0.66 -10.03 -4.42
N HIS A 128 -0.64 -9.73 -4.34
CA HIS A 128 -1.68 -10.56 -4.97
C HIS A 128 -1.50 -10.72 -6.49
N ARG A 129 -0.94 -9.70 -7.15
CA ARG A 129 -0.71 -9.75 -8.60
C ARG A 129 0.56 -10.50 -8.99
N LYS A 130 1.62 -10.41 -8.18
CA LYS A 130 2.97 -10.83 -8.57
C LYS A 130 3.44 -12.10 -7.87
N LEU A 131 2.90 -12.44 -6.70
CA LEU A 131 3.30 -13.63 -5.95
C LEU A 131 2.21 -14.70 -6.02
N PRO A 132 2.58 -15.98 -6.23
CA PRO A 132 1.65 -17.08 -6.07
C PRO A 132 1.32 -17.28 -4.59
N GLY A 133 0.09 -17.72 -4.30
CA GLY A 133 -0.37 -18.03 -2.95
C GLY A 133 -1.66 -17.31 -2.58
N ASN A 134 -2.31 -17.80 -1.53
CA ASN A 134 -3.57 -17.24 -1.02
C ASN A 134 -3.29 -16.37 0.20
N PHE A 135 -2.55 -15.28 -0.04
CA PHE A 135 -2.18 -14.34 1.01
C PHE A 135 -3.42 -13.69 1.65
N THR A 136 -3.46 -13.68 2.97
CA THR A 136 -4.38 -12.84 3.76
C THR A 136 -3.57 -11.71 4.37
N PHE A 137 -4.02 -10.47 4.20
CA PHE A 137 -3.43 -9.29 4.83
C PHE A 137 -4.21 -8.91 6.07
N LEU A 138 -3.57 -9.02 7.24
CA LEU A 138 -4.12 -8.51 8.48
C LEU A 138 -3.61 -7.08 8.68
N ILE A 139 -4.50 -6.10 8.53
CA ILE A 139 -4.25 -4.70 8.85
C ILE A 139 -4.55 -4.50 10.33
N LEU A 140 -3.53 -4.14 11.10
CA LEU A 140 -3.58 -4.05 12.55
C LEU A 140 -3.27 -2.64 13.03
N THR A 141 -4.18 -2.06 13.79
CA THR A 141 -4.00 -0.75 14.44
C THR A 141 -4.24 -0.85 15.94
N ASP A 142 -3.91 0.19 16.69
CA ASP A 142 -4.22 0.33 18.11
C ASP A 142 -5.46 1.21 18.38
N ARG A 143 -5.98 1.91 17.36
CA ARG A 143 -7.08 2.86 17.47
C ARG A 143 -8.17 2.65 16.41
N GLU A 144 -9.42 2.89 16.83
CA GLU A 144 -10.63 2.76 15.99
C GLU A 144 -10.74 3.79 14.87
N ASP A 145 -10.33 5.03 15.12
CA ASP A 145 -10.37 6.09 14.13
C ASP A 145 -9.36 5.84 13.00
N LEU A 146 -8.14 5.39 13.36
CA LEU A 146 -7.12 4.97 12.41
C LEU A 146 -7.56 3.74 11.60
N ASP A 147 -8.10 2.71 12.26
CA ASP A 147 -8.66 1.51 11.59
C ASP A 147 -9.72 1.92 10.56
N THR A 148 -10.66 2.77 10.97
CA THR A 148 -11.74 3.26 10.11
C THR A 148 -11.21 4.06 8.92
N GLN A 149 -10.17 4.88 9.12
CA GLN A 149 -9.55 5.66 8.04
C GLN A 149 -8.86 4.76 7.01
N ILE A 150 -8.09 3.77 7.46
CA ILE A 150 -7.40 2.83 6.56
C ILE A 150 -8.43 1.98 5.82
N TYR A 151 -9.44 1.45 6.52
CA TYR A 151 -10.53 0.69 5.92
C TYR A 151 -11.25 1.49 4.81
N LYS A 152 -11.63 2.74 5.08
CA LYS A 152 -12.24 3.63 4.07
C LYS A 152 -11.33 3.86 2.86
N THR A 153 -10.01 3.92 3.05
CA THR A 153 -9.06 4.01 1.93
C THR A 153 -9.09 2.73 1.08
N PHE A 154 -9.12 1.56 1.71
CA PHE A 154 -9.15 0.28 1.00
C PHE A 154 -10.48 0.08 0.22
N VAL A 155 -11.61 0.44 0.83
CA VAL A 155 -12.91 0.45 0.16
C VAL A 155 -12.93 1.46 -0.98
N GLY A 156 -12.55 2.71 -0.71
CA GLY A 156 -12.53 3.79 -1.71
C GLY A 156 -11.63 3.49 -2.91
N THR A 157 -10.57 2.70 -2.71
CA THR A 157 -9.66 2.28 -3.78
C THR A 157 -10.06 0.98 -4.50
N GLY A 158 -11.18 0.37 -4.11
CA GLY A 158 -11.66 -0.91 -4.65
C GLY A 158 -10.78 -2.10 -4.30
N VAL A 159 -9.91 -1.97 -3.30
CA VAL A 159 -9.06 -3.07 -2.80
C VAL A 159 -9.89 -4.04 -1.95
N VAL A 160 -10.90 -3.52 -1.25
CA VAL A 160 -11.87 -4.26 -0.45
C VAL A 160 -13.27 -3.86 -0.91
N ASP A 161 -14.20 -4.81 -1.02
CA ASP A 161 -15.62 -4.49 -1.26
C ASP A 161 -16.26 -4.06 0.07
N GLU A 162 -17.12 -3.04 0.05
CA GLU A 162 -17.81 -2.58 1.26
C GLU A 162 -18.67 -3.67 1.91
N LYS A 163 -19.11 -4.67 1.13
CA LYS A 163 -19.88 -5.82 1.60
C LYS A 163 -19.01 -6.88 2.28
N ASP A 164 -17.69 -6.83 2.12
CA ASP A 164 -16.77 -7.78 2.73
C ASP A 164 -16.77 -7.58 4.26
N GLN A 165 -17.20 -8.61 5.00
CA GLN A 165 -17.17 -8.60 6.46
C GLN A 165 -15.75 -8.87 6.99
N CYS A 166 -14.79 -8.02 6.62
CA CYS A 166 -13.38 -8.21 6.96
C CYS A 166 -12.92 -7.45 8.20
N ARG A 167 -13.79 -6.68 8.87
CA ARG A 167 -13.46 -5.97 10.13
C ARG A 167 -13.84 -6.83 11.32
N ALA A 168 -12.85 -7.26 12.10
CA ALA A 168 -13.07 -8.06 13.29
C ALA A 168 -13.93 -7.30 14.32
N THR A 169 -14.99 -7.92 14.81
CA THR A 169 -15.86 -7.33 15.85
C THR A 169 -15.44 -7.74 17.27
N SER A 170 -14.79 -8.89 17.41
CA SER A 170 -14.32 -9.46 18.67
C SER A 170 -13.09 -10.34 18.46
N GLY A 171 -12.45 -10.81 19.53
CA GLY A 171 -11.35 -11.79 19.42
C GLY A 171 -11.80 -13.12 18.83
N VAL A 172 -13.00 -13.60 19.16
CA VAL A 172 -13.59 -14.81 18.56
C VAL A 172 -13.79 -14.62 17.06
N ASN A 173 -14.38 -13.49 16.66
CA ASN A 173 -14.60 -13.19 15.25
C ASN A 173 -13.28 -13.00 14.49
N LEU A 174 -12.26 -12.38 15.09
CA LEU A 174 -10.92 -12.29 14.50
C LEU A 174 -10.33 -13.68 14.21
N LYS A 175 -10.47 -14.61 15.16
CA LYS A 175 -10.01 -15.99 14.99
C LYS A 175 -10.72 -16.68 13.82
N GLU A 176 -12.04 -16.53 13.72
CA GLU A 176 -12.84 -17.03 12.59
C GLU A 176 -12.37 -16.41 11.26
N LEU A 177 -12.17 -15.08 11.22
CA LEU A 177 -11.74 -14.38 10.01
C LEU A 177 -10.39 -14.89 9.49
N LEU A 178 -9.43 -15.13 10.40
CA LEU A 178 -8.09 -15.61 10.05
C LEU A 178 -8.06 -17.09 9.62
N GLN A 179 -9.08 -17.87 9.96
CA GLN A 179 -9.24 -19.25 9.50
C GLN A 179 -9.88 -19.31 8.11
N GLN A 180 -10.69 -18.32 7.75
CA GLN A 180 -11.30 -18.21 6.42
C GLN A 180 -10.29 -17.74 5.36
N SER A 181 -10.50 -18.14 4.11
CA SER A 181 -9.64 -17.77 2.96
C SER A 181 -9.98 -16.39 2.37
N GLN A 182 -10.13 -15.38 3.23
CA GLN A 182 -10.36 -14.00 2.80
C GLN A 182 -9.04 -13.24 2.57
N ARG A 183 -9.06 -12.30 1.63
CA ARG A 183 -7.85 -11.56 1.21
C ARG A 183 -7.40 -10.52 2.24
N TYR A 184 -8.34 -9.93 2.96
CA TYR A 184 -8.09 -8.84 3.90
C TYR A 184 -8.80 -9.13 5.22
N ALA A 185 -8.19 -8.72 6.32
CA ALA A 185 -8.79 -8.65 7.64
C ALA A 185 -8.29 -7.37 8.33
N PHE A 186 -9.17 -6.69 9.05
CA PHE A 186 -8.88 -5.48 9.80
C PHE A 186 -9.17 -5.75 11.27
N SER A 187 -8.24 -5.38 12.14
CA SER A 187 -8.42 -5.56 13.57
C SER A 187 -7.70 -4.51 14.37
N LEU A 188 -8.20 -4.32 15.58
CA LEU A 188 -7.47 -3.64 16.64
C LEU A 188 -6.62 -4.64 17.41
N ILE A 189 -5.47 -4.20 17.93
CA ILE A 189 -4.60 -5.03 18.77
C ILE A 189 -5.32 -5.57 20.01
N GLN A 190 -6.25 -4.80 20.58
CA GLN A 190 -7.02 -5.16 21.77
C GLN A 190 -7.97 -6.35 21.57
N LYS A 191 -8.23 -6.76 20.31
CA LYS A 191 -9.02 -7.96 19.99
C LYS A 191 -8.20 -9.26 20.03
N PHE A 192 -6.88 -9.16 20.23
CA PHE A 192 -6.02 -10.30 20.59
C PHE A 192 -6.10 -10.58 22.10
N ASN A 193 -7.31 -10.89 22.57
CA ASN A 193 -7.63 -10.99 24.00
C ASN A 193 -8.17 -12.37 24.41
N LEU A 194 -8.10 -13.37 23.52
CA LEU A 194 -8.43 -14.74 23.88
C LEU A 194 -7.25 -15.33 24.67
N ASP A 195 -7.52 -15.78 25.90
CA ASP A 195 -6.55 -16.48 26.75
C ASP A 195 -6.39 -17.93 26.27
N GLU A 196 -5.84 -18.07 25.07
CA GLU A 196 -5.60 -19.35 24.43
C GLU A 196 -4.09 -19.58 24.28
N ARG A 197 -3.63 -20.77 24.69
CA ARG A 197 -2.26 -21.23 24.42
C ARG A 197 -2.02 -21.54 22.92
N GLN A 198 -3.05 -21.45 22.09
CA GLN A 198 -3.00 -21.77 20.67
C GLN A 198 -3.04 -20.49 19.82
N PRO A 199 -2.34 -20.48 18.67
CA PRO A 199 -2.43 -19.35 17.75
C PRO A 199 -3.85 -19.25 17.16
N TYR A 200 -4.27 -18.03 16.82
CA TYR A 200 -5.57 -17.79 16.17
C TYR A 200 -5.71 -18.55 14.83
N THR A 201 -4.60 -18.87 14.19
CA THR A 201 -4.53 -19.62 12.94
C THR A 201 -3.15 -20.26 12.76
N SER A 202 -3.11 -21.40 12.08
CA SER A 202 -1.86 -22.09 11.68
C SER A 202 -1.45 -21.79 10.22
N ARG A 203 -2.23 -20.96 9.50
CA ARG A 203 -1.93 -20.58 8.12
C ARG A 203 -0.64 -19.77 8.03
N SER A 204 0.22 -20.13 7.09
CA SER A 204 1.52 -19.48 6.86
C SER A 204 1.49 -18.34 5.84
N GLU A 205 0.40 -18.21 5.09
CA GLU A 205 0.21 -17.16 4.06
C GLU A 205 -0.51 -15.94 4.62
N ILE A 206 -0.12 -15.48 5.81
CA ILE A 206 -0.69 -14.28 6.43
C ILE A 206 0.41 -13.24 6.59
N ILE A 207 0.20 -12.06 6.04
CA ILE A 207 1.08 -10.90 6.21
C ILE A 207 0.38 -9.91 7.13
N VAL A 208 1.00 -9.65 8.28
CA VAL A 208 0.52 -8.65 9.23
C VAL A 208 1.15 -7.31 8.90
N ILE A 209 0.31 -6.30 8.67
CA ILE A 209 0.72 -4.90 8.47
C ILE A 209 0.23 -4.12 9.67
N SER A 210 1.15 -3.62 10.46
CA SER A 210 0.83 -2.87 11.68
C SER A 210 1.12 -1.38 11.49
N ASP A 211 0.16 -0.52 11.80
CA ASP A 211 0.34 0.93 11.87
C ASP A 211 0.06 1.40 13.29
N GLU A 212 0.96 2.26 13.80
CA GLU A 212 0.87 2.86 15.14
C GLU A 212 0.63 1.87 16.29
N ALA A 213 1.04 0.59 16.17
CA ALA A 213 1.02 -0.34 17.31
C ALA A 213 2.12 0.01 18.32
N HIS A 214 1.88 1.07 19.09
CA HIS A 214 2.69 1.43 20.23
C HIS A 214 2.65 0.29 21.25
N ARG A 215 3.81 -0.05 21.80
CA ARG A 215 3.90 -0.94 22.96
C ARG A 215 3.29 -0.21 24.15
N THR A 216 2.07 -0.58 24.54
CA THR A 216 1.59 -0.38 25.90
C THR A 216 2.06 -1.51 26.80
#